data_AF-A0A7I7WF10-F1
#
_entry.id   AF-A0A7I7WF10-F1
#
_cell.length_a   1.000
_cell.length_b   1.000
_cell.length_c   1.000
_cell.angle_alpha   90.00
_cell.angle_beta   90.00
_cell.angle_gamma   90.00
#
_symmetry.space_group_name_H-M   'P 1'
#
loop_
_entity.id
_entity.type
_entity.pdbx_description
1 polymer ?
#
loop_
_entity_poly.entity_id
_entity_poly.type
_entity_poly.pdbx_seq_one_letter_code
_entity_poly.pdbx_strand_id
1 'polypeptide(L)' 'MRITFDEKKCQGHAQCAANGPDFYPLDETGHCSLAEVTEVPAGLEAQAERGAAACPEFALSVTE' A
#
# COMPACT_ATOMS: atom_id res chain seq x y z
N MET A 1 -12.92 2.98 5.26
CA MET A 1 -11.46 2.80 5.32
C MET A 1 -10.86 3.06 3.97
N ARG A 2 -9.72 3.74 3.96
CA ARG A 2 -8.99 4.07 2.73
C ARG A 2 -7.49 4.01 2.97
N ILE A 3 -6.77 3.63 1.92
CA ILE A 3 -5.32 3.69 1.85
C ILE A 3 -4.92 5.03 1.25
N THR A 4 -3.96 5.70 1.88
CA THR A 4 -3.27 6.87 1.31
C THR A 4 -1.84 6.50 0.95
N PHE A 5 -1.38 6.91 -0.23
CA PHE A 5 -0.03 6.65 -0.73
C PHE A 5 0.72 7.95 -1.02
N ASP A 6 1.92 8.08 -0.43
CA ASP A 6 2.88 9.15 -0.70
C ASP A 6 4.02 8.61 -1.57
N GLU A 7 3.88 8.81 -2.89
CA GLU A 7 4.85 8.33 -3.88
C GLU A 7 6.28 8.83 -3.63
N LYS A 8 6.44 10.02 -3.02
CA LYS A 8 7.75 10.65 -2.80
C LYS A 8 8.57 9.92 -1.73
N LYS A 9 7.91 9.13 -0.89
CA LYS A 9 8.54 8.28 0.13
C LYS A 9 8.82 6.87 -0.37
N CYS A 10 8.25 6.46 -1.50
CA CYS A 10 8.41 5.11 -2.01
C CYS A 10 9.85 4.88 -2.49
N GLN A 11 10.50 3.82 -1.99
CA GLN A 11 11.87 3.43 -2.37
C GLN A 11 11.93 2.01 -3.00
N GLY A 12 10.79 1.47 -3.46
CA GLY A 12 10.77 0.21 -4.21
C GLY A 12 11.06 -1.07 -3.41
N HIS A 13 10.83 -1.08 -2.09
CA HIS A 13 11.10 -2.26 -1.24
C HIS A 13 10.16 -3.46 -1.47
N ALA A 14 9.05 -3.27 -2.19
CA ALA A 14 8.04 -4.29 -2.51
C ALA A 14 7.37 -5.01 -1.30
N GLN A 15 7.62 -4.58 -0.06
CA GLN A 15 7.06 -5.21 1.14
C GLN A 15 5.53 -5.08 1.23
N CYS A 16 4.98 -3.97 0.72
CA CYS A 16 3.54 -3.77 0.65
C CYS A 16 2.87 -4.81 -0.26
N ALA A 17 3.40 -5.03 -1.46
CA ALA A 17 2.92 -6.04 -2.40
C ALA A 17 3.02 -7.46 -1.84
N ALA A 18 4.10 -7.77 -1.10
CA ALA A 18 4.28 -9.08 -0.48
C ALA A 18 3.26 -9.38 0.64
N ASN A 19 2.80 -8.34 1.37
CA ASN A 19 1.94 -8.50 2.56
C ASN A 19 0.47 -8.10 2.32
N GLY A 20 0.19 -7.40 1.22
CA GLY A 20 -1.16 -7.02 0.78
C GLY A 20 -1.31 -7.03 -0.75
N PRO A 21 -1.13 -8.21 -1.39
CA PRO A 21 -1.09 -8.32 -2.85
C PRO A 21 -2.35 -7.82 -3.57
N ASP A 22 -3.50 -7.78 -2.91
CA ASP A 22 -4.76 -7.31 -3.51
C ASP A 22 -4.84 -5.78 -3.61
N PHE A 23 -3.97 -5.04 -2.91
CA PHE A 23 -4.00 -3.57 -2.86
C PHE A 23 -2.77 -2.88 -3.39
N TYR A 24 -1.60 -3.53 -3.36
CA TYR A 24 -0.33 -2.85 -3.58
C TYR A 24 0.33 -3.36 -4.87
N PRO A 25 -0.20 -2.97 -6.06
CA PRO A 25 0.44 -3.31 -7.32
C PRO A 25 1.82 -2.63 -7.38
N LEU A 26 2.73 -3.26 -8.11
CA LEU A 26 4.04 -2.69 -8.41
C LEU A 26 4.09 -2.28 -9.88
N ASP A 27 4.80 -1.21 -10.18
CA ASP A 27 5.20 -0.87 -11.54
C ASP A 27 6.39 -1.72 -12.02
N GLU A 28 6.83 -1.47 -13.26
CA GLU A 28 7.96 -2.18 -13.89
C GLU A 28 9.31 -1.96 -13.20
N THR A 29 9.41 -0.95 -12.34
CA THR A 29 10.63 -0.61 -11.58
C THR A 29 10.59 -1.14 -10.15
N GLY A 30 9.49 -1.78 -9.73
CA GLY A 30 9.30 -2.33 -8.39
C GLY A 30 8.76 -1.34 -7.37
N HIS A 31 8.34 -0.13 -7.78
CA HIS A 31 7.68 0.83 -6.90
C HIS A 31 6.18 0.54 -6.80
N CYS A 32 5.58 0.87 -5.66
CA CYS A 32 4.14 0.82 -5.49
C CYS A 32 3.47 1.76 -6.50
N SER A 33 2.51 1.25 -7.28
CA SER A 33 1.77 1.98 -8.31
C SER A 33 0.30 2.23 -7.94
N LEU A 34 -0.02 2.11 -6.65
CA LEU A 34 -1.33 2.44 -6.10
C LEU A 34 -1.68 3.92 -6.34
N ALA A 35 -2.96 4.24 -6.49
CA ALA A 35 -3.42 5.63 -6.52
C ALA A 35 -3.18 6.33 -5.18
N GLU A 36 -3.06 7.66 -5.18
CA GLU A 36 -2.84 8.48 -3.97
C GLU A 36 -3.86 8.18 -2.86
N VAL A 37 -5.12 7.91 -3.25
CA VAL A 37 -6.18 7.46 -2.34
C VAL A 37 -6.90 6.26 -2.97
N THR A 38 -7.04 5.18 -2.19
CA THR A 38 -7.76 3.96 -2.61
C THR A 38 -8.72 3.51 -1.52
N GLU A 39 -10.00 3.32 -1.87
CA GLU A 39 -10.99 2.78 -0.94
C GLU A 39 -10.74 1.30 -0.64
N VAL A 40 -10.94 0.91 0.62
CA VAL A 40 -10.77 -0.47 1.07
C VAL A 40 -12.15 -1.15 1.10
N PRO A 41 -12.38 -2.20 0.28
CA PRO A 41 -13.62 -2.97 0.33
C PRO A 41 -13.79 -3.67 1.68
N ALA A 42 -15.05 -3.85 2.08
CA ALA A 42 -15.39 -4.57 3.31
C ALA A 42 -14.84 -6.01 3.28
N GLY A 43 -14.24 -6.44 4.38
CA GLY A 43 -13.61 -7.76 4.53
C GLY A 43 -12.15 -7.84 4.07
N LEU A 44 -11.59 -6.77 3.54
CA LEU A 44 -10.18 -6.68 3.12
C LEU A 44 -9.34 -5.73 3.98
N GLU A 45 -9.91 -5.17 5.05
CA GLU A 45 -9.28 -4.19 5.94
C GLU A 45 -7.97 -4.70 6.51
N ALA A 46 -7.96 -5.92 7.04
CA ALA A 46 -6.77 -6.51 7.62
C ALA A 46 -5.64 -6.71 6.59
N GLN A 47 -5.96 -6.90 5.31
CA GLN A 47 -4.95 -7.04 4.26
C GLN A 47 -4.36 -5.67 3.88
N ALA A 48 -5.22 -4.66 3.74
CA ALA A 48 -4.78 -3.28 3.53
C ALA A 48 -3.85 -2.83 4.67
N GLU A 49 -4.25 -3.03 5.92
CA GLU A 49 -3.43 -2.66 7.08
C GLU A 49 -2.07 -3.38 7.10
N ARG A 50 -2.03 -4.70 6.84
CA ARG A 50 -0.77 -5.45 6.80
C ARG A 50 0.18 -4.94 5.73
N GLY A 51 -0.30 -4.69 4.50
CA GLY A 51 0.58 -4.21 3.44
C GLY A 51 1.05 -2.77 3.67
N ALA A 52 0.21 -1.89 4.22
CA ALA A 52 0.64 -0.55 4.62
C ALA A 52 1.70 -0.59 5.74
N ALA A 53 1.49 -1.40 6.79
CA ALA A 53 2.40 -1.54 7.92
C ALA A 53 3.75 -2.17 7.53
N ALA A 54 3.81 -2.93 6.44
CA ALA A 54 5.04 -3.53 5.94
C ALA A 54 5.97 -2.51 5.25
N CYS A 55 5.49 -1.30 4.94
CA CYS A 55 6.31 -0.28 4.28
C CYS A 55 7.35 0.32 5.25
N PRO A 56 8.67 0.14 5.01
CA PRO A 56 9.70 0.68 5.91
C PRO A 56 9.81 2.22 5.85
N GLU A 57 9.36 2.83 4.76
CA GLU A 57 9.45 4.28 4.53
C GLU A 57 8.20 5.04 5.00
N PHE A 58 7.20 4.34 5.53
CA PHE A 58 5.90 4.92 5.90
C PHE A 58 5.26 5.72 4.75
N ALA A 59 5.41 5.21 3.51
CA ALA A 59 4.79 5.76 2.32
C ALA A 59 3.29 5.46 2.22
N LEU A 60 2.80 4.49 3.00
CA LEU A 60 1.42 4.02 2.99
C LEU A 60 0.78 4.19 4.36
N SER A 61 -0.49 4.55 4.40
CA SER A 61 -1.28 4.64 5.64
C SER A 61 -2.72 4.23 5.40
N VAL A 62 -3.37 3.67 6.42
CA VAL A 62 -4.79 3.30 6.38
C VAL A 62 -5.53 4.14 7.42
N THR A 63 -6.65 4.73 7.01
CA THR A 63 -7.51 5.55 7.87
C THR A 63 -8.97 5.14 7.69
N GLU A 64 -9.83 5.38 8.69
CA GLU A 64 -11.27 5.13 8.62
C GLU A 64 -11.96 5.94 7.51
#